data_AF-A0A928KI79-F1
#
_entry.id   AF-A0A928KI79-F1
#
_cell.length_a   1.000
_cell.length_b   1.000
_cell.length_c   1.000
_cell.angle_alpha   90.00
_cell.angle_beta   90.00
_cell.angle_gamma   90.00
#
_symmetry.space_group_name_H-M   'P 1'
#
loop_
_entity.id
_entity.type
_entity.pdbx_description
1 polymer ?
#
loop_
_entity_poly.entity_id
_entity_poly.type
_entity_poly.pdbx_seq_one_letter_code
_entity_poly.pdbx_strand_id
1 'polypeptide(L)'
;MKNSVGRVLNTLLIFMILVSMSVVGGCSQNIEKTVTSVESIELSNSWHGGESLYELKNTDGLVEIKYYAKFFGDEHFENEGFDSVPKKTAVCSEDVIVELLNNSDVMKWDGFSSSNIVLDGTSFSFTAYVNNGQKIYASGHEDFPDGYNGFLSGLNEILDDEGEKETTVPDDKITSIDFAVLSLSWVDGAEMYDIKSTENGIEVKYYEDEYYKDKGFVTEHKKTLVYDTEEFIELLNANEALSWDGFYDESTYDRVGAITYEFAAVVNDGKTINAYGVDSIPVGIDELQVELYKAFRDAEEIIPSVDTLAPEDTVTSIESLKLSSGAIFSTGGRNWYEITNTDGEITLSHYMDVYYEDEGKVTELQKSVVCDAEKIIELMNTSRVMTWDGFVGYNPPNILDGGSFSLTAVVNGGKEITASGYNNYPIGYSKFYSGLYKMLNGEDVSEQ
;
A
#
# COMPACT_ATOMS: atom_id res chain seq x y z
N MET A 1 -46.10 -77.24 -36.46
CA MET A 1 -44.68 -76.91 -36.24
C MET A 1 -44.27 -75.48 -36.66
N LYS A 2 -44.96 -74.81 -37.60
CA LYS A 2 -44.57 -73.44 -38.03
C LYS A 2 -44.92 -72.31 -37.04
N ASN A 3 -45.85 -72.53 -36.09
CA ASN A 3 -46.28 -71.47 -35.16
C ASN A 3 -45.51 -71.42 -33.82
N SER A 4 -44.66 -72.41 -33.50
CA SER A 4 -43.84 -72.35 -32.28
C SER A 4 -42.51 -71.65 -32.49
N VAL A 5 -41.95 -71.70 -33.70
CA VAL A 5 -40.68 -71.06 -34.05
C VAL A 5 -40.81 -69.53 -34.00
N GLY A 6 -41.92 -68.97 -34.48
CA GLY A 6 -42.18 -67.53 -34.42
C GLY A 6 -42.36 -66.99 -32.99
N ARG A 7 -42.92 -67.80 -32.08
CA ARG A 7 -43.03 -67.43 -30.66
C ARG A 7 -41.68 -67.45 -29.96
N VAL A 8 -40.84 -68.45 -30.23
CA VAL A 8 -39.49 -68.53 -29.65
C VAL A 8 -38.60 -67.40 -30.17
N LEU A 9 -38.71 -67.03 -31.46
CA LEU A 9 -37.96 -65.90 -32.02
C LEU A 9 -38.41 -64.56 -31.43
N ASN A 10 -39.72 -64.33 -31.26
CA ASN A 10 -40.22 -63.10 -30.62
C ASN A 10 -39.82 -63.02 -29.14
N THR A 11 -39.83 -64.14 -28.42
CA THR A 11 -39.36 -64.16 -27.02
C THR A 11 -37.86 -63.88 -26.94
N LEU A 12 -37.04 -64.43 -27.84
CA LEU A 12 -35.59 -64.14 -27.91
C LEU A 12 -35.29 -62.70 -28.30
N LEU A 13 -36.07 -62.12 -29.21
CA LEU A 13 -35.91 -60.72 -29.60
C LEU A 13 -36.29 -59.76 -28.47
N ILE A 14 -37.38 -60.06 -27.75
CA ILE A 14 -37.79 -59.29 -26.55
C ILE A 14 -36.77 -59.46 -25.43
N PHE A 15 -36.18 -60.65 -25.26
CA PHE A 15 -35.11 -60.88 -24.28
C PHE A 15 -33.82 -60.15 -24.65
N MET A 16 -33.44 -60.11 -25.94
CA MET A 16 -32.27 -59.32 -26.39
C MET A 16 -32.52 -57.82 -26.27
N ILE A 17 -33.72 -57.34 -26.53
CA ILE A 17 -34.08 -55.93 -26.31
C ILE A 17 -34.04 -55.59 -24.82
N LEU A 18 -34.59 -56.45 -23.94
CA LEU A 18 -34.53 -56.27 -22.49
C LEU A 18 -33.10 -56.36 -21.95
N VAL A 19 -32.27 -57.28 -22.42
CA VAL A 19 -30.84 -57.38 -22.01
C VAL A 19 -30.05 -56.19 -22.55
N SER A 20 -30.34 -55.69 -23.75
CA SER A 20 -29.72 -54.46 -24.26
C SER A 20 -30.18 -53.20 -23.51
N MET A 21 -31.44 -53.17 -23.04
CA MET A 21 -31.94 -52.10 -22.16
C MET A 21 -31.46 -52.25 -20.71
N SER A 22 -31.01 -53.43 -20.29
CA SER A 22 -30.37 -53.67 -18.99
C SER A 22 -28.88 -53.27 -18.98
N VAL A 23 -28.28 -53.01 -20.15
CA VAL A 23 -26.89 -52.53 -20.29
C VAL A 23 -26.83 -51.02 -20.61
N VAL A 24 -27.99 -50.37 -20.84
CA VAL A 24 -28.09 -48.91 -21.06
C VAL A 24 -28.88 -48.22 -19.93
N GLY A 25 -29.36 -48.95 -18.94
CA GLY A 25 -30.11 -48.43 -17.80
C GLY A 25 -29.40 -48.71 -16.48
N GLY A 26 -28.41 -47.89 -16.16
CA GLY A 26 -27.70 -47.97 -14.89
C GLY A 26 -26.27 -47.53 -15.04
N CYS A 27 -26.03 -46.22 -15.11
CA CYS A 27 -24.84 -45.65 -14.47
C CYS A 27 -24.97 -45.96 -12.98
N SER A 28 -24.76 -47.22 -12.59
CA SER A 28 -24.21 -47.53 -11.28
C SER A 28 -22.78 -46.99 -11.35
N GLN A 29 -22.63 -45.68 -11.21
CA GLN A 29 -21.39 -45.15 -10.70
C GLN A 29 -21.13 -46.00 -9.45
N ASN A 30 -19.99 -46.69 -9.41
CA ASN A 30 -19.43 -47.05 -8.13
C ASN A 30 -19.23 -45.69 -7.46
N ILE A 31 -20.22 -45.25 -6.67
CA ILE A 31 -20.07 -44.07 -5.85
C ILE A 31 -19.02 -44.49 -4.84
N GLU A 32 -17.77 -44.16 -5.13
CA GLU A 32 -16.73 -44.22 -4.13
C GLU A 32 -17.26 -43.43 -2.94
N LYS A 33 -17.29 -44.06 -1.76
CA LYS A 33 -17.85 -43.42 -0.57
C LYS A 33 -16.95 -42.32 -0.01
N THR A 34 -15.79 -42.15 -0.63
CA THR A 34 -14.70 -41.29 -0.22
C THR A 34 -14.18 -40.57 -1.45
N VAL A 35 -13.81 -39.31 -1.28
CA VAL A 35 -13.06 -38.56 -2.28
C VAL A 35 -11.60 -39.03 -2.25
N THR A 36 -11.04 -39.29 -3.43
CA THR A 36 -9.66 -39.74 -3.66
C THR A 36 -8.87 -38.79 -4.55
N SER A 37 -9.55 -37.88 -5.27
CA SER A 37 -8.96 -36.81 -6.07
C SER A 37 -9.96 -35.68 -6.29
N VAL A 38 -9.47 -34.47 -6.56
CA VAL A 38 -10.28 -33.29 -6.90
C VAL A 38 -9.76 -32.64 -8.18
N GLU A 39 -10.65 -32.32 -9.11
CA GLU A 39 -10.33 -31.60 -10.34
C GLU A 39 -10.70 -30.13 -10.21
N SER A 40 -11.94 -29.85 -9.81
CA SER A 40 -12.41 -28.49 -9.55
C SER A 40 -13.62 -28.45 -8.63
N ILE A 41 -13.79 -27.31 -7.96
CA ILE A 41 -14.97 -27.01 -7.14
C ILE A 41 -15.40 -25.58 -7.43
N GLU A 42 -16.71 -25.38 -7.54
CA GLU A 42 -17.35 -24.07 -7.56
C GLU A 42 -18.39 -24.05 -6.44
N LEU A 43 -18.24 -23.14 -5.48
CA LEU A 43 -19.17 -22.96 -4.37
C LEU A 43 -19.60 -21.49 -4.30
N SER A 44 -20.87 -21.20 -4.50
CA SER A 44 -21.42 -19.87 -4.30
C SER A 44 -22.34 -19.79 -3.10
N ASN A 45 -22.34 -18.64 -2.44
CA ASN A 45 -23.26 -18.28 -1.37
C ASN A 45 -23.93 -16.95 -1.69
N SER A 46 -25.19 -16.79 -1.32
CA SER A 46 -25.90 -15.50 -1.41
C SER A 46 -26.62 -15.22 -0.10
N TRP A 47 -26.64 -13.96 0.32
CA TRP A 47 -27.39 -13.46 1.47
C TRP A 47 -27.94 -12.06 1.19
N HIS A 48 -28.78 -11.53 2.08
CA HIS A 48 -29.45 -10.25 1.89
C HIS A 48 -28.51 -9.07 1.56
N GLY A 49 -27.25 -9.12 1.99
CA GLY A 49 -26.26 -8.05 1.80
C GLY A 49 -25.17 -8.35 0.78
N GLY A 50 -25.18 -9.50 0.11
CA GLY A 50 -24.11 -9.85 -0.81
C GLY A 50 -24.09 -11.30 -1.30
N GLU A 51 -23.09 -11.59 -2.12
CA GLU A 51 -22.79 -12.92 -2.65
C GLU A 51 -21.30 -13.22 -2.51
N SER A 52 -20.94 -14.49 -2.38
CA SER A 52 -19.57 -14.95 -2.48
C SER A 52 -19.45 -16.16 -3.39
N LEU A 53 -18.26 -16.35 -3.96
CA LEU A 53 -17.91 -17.45 -4.85
C LEU A 53 -16.54 -17.98 -4.48
N TYR A 54 -16.42 -19.30 -4.34
CA TYR A 54 -15.16 -20.01 -4.23
C TYR A 54 -14.96 -20.81 -5.50
N GLU A 55 -13.81 -20.62 -6.16
CA GLU A 55 -13.36 -21.44 -7.28
C GLU A 55 -12.10 -22.18 -6.86
N LEU A 56 -12.13 -23.51 -6.94
CA LEU A 56 -10.97 -24.35 -6.72
C LEU A 56 -10.61 -25.07 -8.01
N LYS A 57 -9.33 -25.09 -8.35
CA LYS A 57 -8.83 -25.77 -9.54
C LYS A 57 -7.53 -26.50 -9.24
N ASN A 58 -7.54 -27.82 -9.45
CA ASN A 58 -6.35 -28.63 -9.36
C ASN A 58 -5.54 -28.57 -10.67
N THR A 59 -4.25 -28.27 -10.55
CA THR A 59 -3.27 -28.40 -11.63
C THR A 59 -2.09 -29.21 -11.09
N ASP A 60 -1.93 -30.44 -11.58
CA ASP A 60 -0.81 -31.33 -11.26
C ASP A 60 -0.59 -31.59 -9.75
N GLY A 61 -1.68 -31.69 -8.97
CA GLY A 61 -1.65 -32.00 -7.53
C GLY A 61 -1.60 -30.78 -6.61
N LEU A 62 -1.59 -29.57 -7.18
CA LEU A 62 -1.73 -28.30 -6.47
C LEU A 62 -3.09 -27.69 -6.76
N VAL A 63 -3.80 -27.29 -5.71
CA VAL A 63 -5.14 -26.70 -5.81
C VAL A 63 -5.05 -25.20 -5.58
N GLU A 64 -5.35 -24.42 -6.62
CA GLU A 64 -5.56 -22.98 -6.53
C GLU A 64 -6.98 -22.72 -6.02
N ILE A 65 -7.11 -21.97 -4.93
CA ILE A 65 -8.38 -21.53 -4.33
C ILE A 65 -8.53 -20.04 -4.57
N LYS A 66 -9.66 -19.61 -5.13
CA LYS A 66 -10.03 -18.22 -5.35
C LYS A 66 -11.33 -17.92 -4.65
N TYR A 67 -11.37 -16.83 -3.91
CA TYR A 67 -12.57 -16.34 -3.25
C TYR A 67 -12.95 -14.98 -3.81
N TYR A 68 -14.18 -14.84 -4.28
CA TYR A 68 -14.78 -13.59 -4.74
C TYR A 68 -15.91 -13.20 -3.79
N ALA A 69 -16.10 -11.91 -3.55
CA ALA A 69 -17.20 -11.41 -2.76
C ALA A 69 -17.76 -10.12 -3.37
N LYS A 70 -19.07 -10.01 -3.39
CA LYS A 70 -19.83 -8.84 -3.84
C LYS A 70 -20.77 -8.42 -2.73
N PHE A 71 -20.76 -7.13 -2.36
CA PHE A 71 -21.70 -6.56 -1.40
C PHE A 71 -22.72 -5.69 -2.14
N PHE A 72 -24.00 -5.86 -1.83
CA PHE A 72 -25.05 -5.01 -2.38
C PHE A 72 -25.19 -3.76 -1.50
N GLY A 73 -24.71 -2.61 -1.99
CA GLY A 73 -24.92 -1.30 -1.34
C GLY A 73 -26.33 -0.74 -1.59
N ASP A 74 -26.75 0.23 -0.76
CA ASP A 74 -28.08 0.86 -0.82
C ASP A 74 -28.38 1.67 -2.10
N GLU A 75 -27.41 1.88 -2.98
CA GLU A 75 -27.60 2.61 -4.24
C GLU A 75 -27.08 1.82 -5.45
N HIS A 76 -28.00 1.62 -6.41
CA HIS A 76 -27.83 1.07 -7.76
C HIS A 76 -27.52 -0.43 -7.91
N PHE A 77 -28.60 -1.19 -8.15
CA PHE A 77 -28.57 -2.50 -8.79
C PHE A 77 -28.17 -2.37 -10.27
N GLU A 78 -26.88 -2.38 -10.55
CA GLU A 78 -26.40 -2.81 -11.87
C GLU A 78 -25.91 -4.25 -11.81
N ASN A 79 -26.37 -5.02 -12.80
CA ASN A 79 -26.32 -6.46 -12.89
C ASN A 79 -24.94 -6.91 -13.42
N GLU A 80 -23.88 -6.40 -12.81
CA GLU A 80 -22.51 -6.81 -13.12
C GLU A 80 -22.21 -8.11 -12.34
N GLY A 81 -21.53 -9.08 -12.95
CA GLY A 81 -21.20 -10.36 -12.30
C GLY A 81 -20.29 -10.18 -11.08
N PHE A 82 -19.73 -11.28 -10.56
CA PHE A 82 -18.57 -11.15 -9.67
C PHE A 82 -17.46 -10.34 -10.37
N ASP A 83 -16.73 -9.52 -9.61
CA ASP A 83 -15.50 -8.89 -10.09
C ASP A 83 -14.63 -9.95 -10.77
N SER A 84 -13.96 -9.62 -11.88
CA SER A 84 -13.07 -10.56 -12.58
C SER A 84 -11.82 -10.94 -11.77
N VAL A 85 -11.62 -10.33 -10.59
CA VAL A 85 -10.45 -10.49 -9.72
C VAL A 85 -10.89 -11.04 -8.35
N PRO A 86 -10.29 -12.14 -7.86
CA PRO A 86 -10.63 -12.71 -6.56
C PRO A 86 -10.16 -11.82 -5.40
N LYS A 87 -10.96 -11.75 -4.33
CA LYS A 87 -10.67 -11.06 -3.06
C LYS A 87 -9.64 -11.77 -2.19
N LYS A 88 -9.57 -13.11 -2.23
CA LYS A 88 -8.52 -13.90 -1.58
C LYS A 88 -8.09 -15.05 -2.48
N THR A 89 -6.82 -15.43 -2.38
CA THR A 89 -6.28 -16.61 -3.05
C THR A 89 -5.39 -17.44 -2.13
N ALA A 90 -5.40 -18.75 -2.32
CA ALA A 90 -4.51 -19.68 -1.64
C ALA A 90 -4.12 -20.82 -2.58
N VAL A 91 -2.98 -21.44 -2.32
CA VAL A 91 -2.54 -22.67 -3.00
C VAL A 91 -2.20 -23.70 -1.94
N CYS A 92 -2.75 -24.91 -2.06
CA CYS A 92 -2.43 -26.02 -1.17
C CYS A 92 -2.31 -27.34 -1.94
N SER A 93 -1.82 -28.38 -1.28
CA SER A 93 -1.77 -29.70 -1.89
C SER A 93 -3.17 -30.30 -2.06
N GLU A 94 -3.34 -31.14 -3.09
CA GLU A 94 -4.58 -31.87 -3.32
C GLU A 94 -5.04 -32.66 -2.09
N ASP A 95 -4.11 -33.23 -1.33
CA ASP A 95 -4.40 -34.03 -0.14
C ASP A 95 -5.17 -33.21 0.93
N VAL A 96 -4.85 -31.92 1.10
CA VAL A 96 -5.55 -31.03 2.04
C VAL A 96 -7.02 -30.87 1.66
N ILE A 97 -7.29 -30.67 0.37
CA ILE A 97 -8.67 -30.51 -0.12
C ILE A 97 -9.42 -31.85 -0.10
N VAL A 98 -8.76 -32.95 -0.44
CA VAL A 98 -9.35 -34.29 -0.35
C VAL A 98 -9.71 -34.64 1.10
N GLU A 99 -8.86 -34.30 2.06
CA GLU A 99 -9.16 -34.47 3.48
C GLU A 99 -10.37 -33.61 3.90
N LEU A 100 -10.40 -32.33 3.52
CA LEU A 100 -11.50 -31.41 3.83
C LEU A 100 -12.84 -31.91 3.27
N LEU A 101 -12.85 -32.41 2.03
CA LEU A 101 -14.03 -32.98 1.37
C LEU A 101 -14.54 -34.25 2.09
N ASN A 102 -13.62 -35.11 2.52
CA ASN A 102 -13.98 -36.34 3.23
C ASN A 102 -14.48 -36.05 4.65
N ASN A 103 -13.83 -35.13 5.38
CA ASN A 103 -14.26 -34.71 6.71
C ASN A 103 -15.64 -34.04 6.70
N SER A 104 -16.00 -33.42 5.57
CA SER A 104 -17.30 -32.78 5.36
C SER A 104 -18.35 -33.71 4.73
N ASP A 105 -18.03 -34.99 4.52
CA ASP A 105 -18.93 -35.99 3.95
C ASP A 105 -19.54 -35.56 2.58
N VAL A 106 -18.80 -34.81 1.75
CA VAL A 106 -19.34 -34.16 0.54
C VAL A 106 -19.96 -35.12 -0.47
N MET A 107 -19.53 -36.39 -0.49
CA MET A 107 -20.16 -37.44 -1.30
C MET A 107 -21.66 -37.64 -0.98
N LYS A 108 -22.12 -37.26 0.22
CA LYS A 108 -23.54 -37.33 0.61
C LYS A 108 -24.34 -36.11 0.16
N TRP A 109 -23.67 -35.05 -0.28
CA TRP A 109 -24.33 -33.83 -0.73
C TRP A 109 -24.89 -33.98 -2.14
N ASP A 110 -24.45 -34.99 -2.91
CA ASP A 110 -24.92 -35.19 -4.27
C ASP A 110 -26.45 -35.33 -4.34
N GLY A 111 -27.08 -34.41 -5.07
CA GLY A 111 -28.54 -34.32 -5.19
C GLY A 111 -29.24 -33.63 -4.02
N PHE A 112 -28.51 -33.09 -3.04
CA PHE A 112 -29.11 -32.27 -1.98
C PHE A 112 -29.75 -31.01 -2.57
N SER A 113 -31.03 -30.82 -2.27
CA SER A 113 -31.81 -29.66 -2.68
C SER A 113 -32.84 -29.32 -1.62
N SER A 114 -32.72 -28.14 -1.00
CA SER A 114 -33.73 -27.58 -0.10
C SER A 114 -34.41 -26.38 -0.77
N SER A 115 -35.73 -26.27 -0.64
CA SER A 115 -36.55 -25.31 -1.40
C SER A 115 -37.39 -24.40 -0.51
N ASN A 116 -36.94 -24.10 0.70
CA ASN A 116 -37.63 -23.12 1.54
C ASN A 116 -37.38 -21.73 0.94
N ILE A 117 -38.42 -20.97 0.64
CA ILE A 117 -38.28 -19.63 0.05
C ILE A 117 -38.60 -18.62 1.15
N VAL A 118 -37.58 -17.93 1.66
CA VAL A 118 -37.74 -16.76 2.54
C VAL A 118 -37.03 -15.55 1.93
N LEU A 119 -37.63 -14.37 2.09
CA LEU A 119 -37.28 -13.12 1.39
C LEU A 119 -35.90 -12.57 1.76
N ASP A 120 -35.35 -12.96 2.90
CA ASP A 120 -34.11 -12.46 3.51
C ASP A 120 -33.11 -13.57 3.84
N GLY A 121 -33.29 -14.75 3.22
CA GLY A 121 -32.49 -15.93 3.54
C GLY A 121 -31.14 -16.04 2.82
N THR A 122 -30.35 -16.96 3.33
CA THR A 122 -29.07 -17.44 2.81
C THR A 122 -29.29 -18.61 1.86
N SER A 123 -28.59 -18.61 0.73
CA SER A 123 -28.62 -19.70 -0.25
C SER A 123 -27.22 -20.11 -0.66
N PHE A 124 -27.06 -21.34 -1.15
CA PHE A 124 -25.80 -21.82 -1.70
C PHE A 124 -26.00 -22.68 -2.95
N SER A 125 -24.96 -22.74 -3.78
CA SER A 125 -24.83 -23.69 -4.88
C SER A 125 -23.41 -24.26 -4.88
N PHE A 126 -23.30 -25.58 -5.00
CA PHE A 126 -22.04 -26.31 -4.98
C PHE A 126 -21.97 -27.27 -6.16
N THR A 127 -20.87 -27.19 -6.92
CA THR A 127 -20.51 -28.14 -7.96
C THR A 127 -19.07 -28.58 -7.75
N ALA A 128 -18.81 -29.88 -7.73
CA ALA A 128 -17.45 -30.42 -7.70
C ALA A 128 -17.25 -31.52 -8.74
N TYR A 129 -16.05 -31.60 -9.28
CA TYR A 129 -15.56 -32.72 -10.08
C TYR A 129 -14.46 -33.42 -9.28
N VAL A 130 -14.69 -34.68 -8.91
CA VAL A 130 -13.82 -35.48 -8.04
C VAL A 130 -13.64 -36.88 -8.62
N ASN A 131 -12.71 -37.68 -8.08
CA ASN A 131 -12.57 -39.11 -8.39
C ASN A 131 -12.48 -39.40 -9.91
N ASN A 132 -11.69 -38.63 -10.65
CA ASN A 132 -11.57 -38.71 -12.11
C ASN A 132 -12.89 -38.45 -12.86
N GLY A 133 -13.48 -37.27 -12.64
CA GLY A 133 -14.61 -36.73 -13.40
C GLY A 133 -15.99 -37.04 -12.83
N GLN A 134 -16.09 -37.63 -11.64
CA GLN A 134 -17.37 -37.77 -10.94
C GLN A 134 -17.87 -36.39 -10.51
N LYS A 135 -19.03 -35.99 -11.03
CA LYS A 135 -19.68 -34.73 -10.67
C LYS A 135 -20.54 -34.88 -9.41
N ILE A 136 -20.38 -33.97 -8.47
CA ILE A 136 -21.25 -33.76 -7.30
C ILE A 136 -21.96 -32.43 -7.48
N TYR A 137 -23.27 -32.39 -7.21
CA TYR A 137 -24.03 -31.15 -7.21
C TYR A 137 -24.97 -31.05 -6.00
N ALA A 138 -24.95 -29.90 -5.33
CA ALA A 138 -25.84 -29.58 -4.22
C ALA A 138 -26.27 -28.12 -4.29
N SER A 139 -27.47 -27.82 -3.80
CA SER A 139 -27.95 -26.44 -3.67
C SER A 139 -28.97 -26.35 -2.54
N GLY A 140 -29.18 -25.16 -1.97
CA GLY A 140 -30.18 -25.03 -0.92
C GLY A 140 -30.43 -23.59 -0.50
N HIS A 141 -31.53 -23.40 0.21
CA HIS A 141 -31.93 -22.12 0.80
C HIS A 141 -32.37 -22.35 2.24
N GLU A 142 -31.73 -21.63 3.17
CA GLU A 142 -31.89 -21.74 4.64
C GLU A 142 -31.61 -23.11 5.27
N ASP A 143 -31.34 -24.13 4.47
CA ASP A 143 -31.07 -25.49 4.93
C ASP A 143 -29.92 -26.07 4.12
N PHE A 144 -28.87 -26.49 4.83
CA PHE A 144 -27.57 -26.87 4.29
C PHE A 144 -27.27 -28.33 4.63
N PRO A 145 -26.53 -29.07 3.79
CA PRO A 145 -26.20 -30.44 4.10
C PRO A 145 -25.29 -30.52 5.33
N ASP A 146 -25.37 -31.63 6.06
CA ASP A 146 -24.47 -31.89 7.19
C ASP A 146 -23.01 -31.78 6.73
N GLY A 147 -22.19 -31.07 7.52
CA GLY A 147 -20.78 -30.81 7.20
C GLY A 147 -20.53 -29.51 6.41
N TYR A 148 -21.57 -28.86 5.88
CA TYR A 148 -21.44 -27.64 5.05
C TYR A 148 -20.64 -26.51 5.71
N ASN A 149 -21.02 -26.14 6.94
CA ASN A 149 -20.33 -25.08 7.67
C ASN A 149 -18.89 -25.47 8.04
N GLY A 150 -18.62 -26.76 8.24
CA GLY A 150 -17.27 -27.28 8.47
C GLY A 150 -16.40 -27.15 7.22
N PHE A 151 -16.95 -27.50 6.06
CA PHE A 151 -16.29 -27.30 4.77
C PHE A 151 -15.96 -25.83 4.51
N LEU A 152 -16.94 -24.94 4.67
CA LEU A 152 -16.76 -23.51 4.47
C LEU A 152 -15.75 -22.91 5.46
N SER A 153 -15.81 -23.32 6.73
CA SER A 153 -14.83 -22.92 7.74
C SER A 153 -13.42 -23.39 7.38
N GLY A 154 -13.25 -24.63 6.89
CA GLY A 154 -11.95 -25.14 6.47
C GLY A 154 -11.42 -24.45 5.21
N LEU A 155 -12.27 -24.08 4.25
CA LEU A 155 -11.85 -23.26 3.11
C LEU A 155 -11.40 -21.87 3.55
N ASN A 156 -12.13 -21.24 4.47
CA ASN A 156 -11.72 -19.96 5.02
C ASN A 156 -10.45 -20.09 5.85
N GLU A 157 -10.28 -21.16 6.62
CA GLU A 157 -9.04 -21.44 7.33
C GLU A 157 -7.88 -21.54 6.34
N ILE A 158 -7.98 -22.28 5.23
CA ILE A 158 -6.91 -22.32 4.21
C ILE A 158 -6.65 -20.94 3.57
N LEU A 159 -7.68 -20.12 3.40
CA LEU A 159 -7.57 -18.76 2.84
C LEU A 159 -7.05 -17.73 3.86
N ASP A 160 -7.23 -17.99 5.15
CA ASP A 160 -6.89 -17.14 6.29
C ASP A 160 -5.65 -17.64 7.05
N ASP A 161 -5.16 -18.84 6.74
CA ASP A 161 -3.95 -19.40 7.30
C ASP A 161 -2.76 -18.59 6.78
N GLU A 162 -2.30 -17.67 7.63
CA GLU A 162 -0.99 -17.03 7.52
C GLU A 162 0.16 -18.01 7.83
N GLY A 163 -0.16 -19.28 8.14
CA GLY A 163 0.78 -20.37 8.33
C GLY A 163 1.45 -20.79 7.03
N GLU A 164 2.78 -20.65 7.01
CA GLU A 164 3.72 -21.10 5.98
C GLU A 164 3.06 -21.39 4.63
N LYS A 165 2.73 -20.31 3.91
CA LYS A 165 2.66 -20.40 2.46
C LYS A 165 3.99 -21.02 2.04
N GLU A 166 3.99 -22.30 1.68
CA GLU A 166 4.92 -22.85 0.70
C GLU A 166 4.63 -22.11 -0.62
N THR A 167 4.98 -20.82 -0.65
CA THR A 167 5.82 -20.35 -1.73
C THR A 167 6.94 -21.37 -1.76
N THR A 168 7.15 -22.02 -2.89
CA THR A 168 8.51 -22.45 -3.19
C THR A 168 9.32 -21.15 -3.14
N VAL A 169 9.81 -20.79 -1.95
CA VAL A 169 10.97 -19.94 -1.77
C VAL A 169 12.00 -20.68 -2.61
N PRO A 170 12.39 -20.16 -3.79
CA PRO A 170 13.66 -20.62 -4.30
C PRO A 170 14.62 -20.29 -3.15
N ASP A 171 15.48 -21.22 -2.74
CA ASP A 171 16.61 -20.94 -1.85
C ASP A 171 17.48 -19.75 -2.31
N ASP A 172 17.15 -19.14 -3.45
CA ASP A 172 17.64 -17.88 -3.96
C ASP A 172 17.25 -16.73 -3.01
N LYS A 173 18.23 -16.29 -2.23
CA LYS A 173 18.22 -14.93 -1.67
C LYS A 173 18.51 -13.93 -2.79
N ILE A 174 18.17 -12.66 -2.56
CA ILE A 174 18.78 -11.56 -3.32
C ILE A 174 20.26 -11.56 -2.95
N THR A 175 21.11 -11.60 -3.96
CA THR A 175 22.59 -11.63 -3.87
C THR A 175 23.23 -10.51 -4.69
N SER A 176 22.49 -9.94 -5.63
CA SER A 176 22.85 -8.73 -6.35
C SER A 176 21.59 -7.91 -6.69
N ILE A 177 21.76 -6.60 -6.80
CA ILE A 177 20.75 -5.65 -7.28
C ILE A 177 21.40 -4.74 -8.31
N ASP A 178 20.72 -4.52 -9.43
CA ASP A 178 21.15 -3.57 -10.47
C ASP A 178 20.42 -2.23 -10.28
N PHE A 179 19.08 -2.30 -10.21
CA PHE A 179 18.22 -1.16 -9.90
C PHE A 179 16.90 -1.64 -9.29
N ALA A 180 16.23 -0.75 -8.55
CA ALA A 180 14.84 -0.89 -8.15
C ALA A 180 14.15 0.47 -8.10
N VAL A 181 12.83 0.47 -8.26
CA VAL A 181 11.97 1.62 -8.02
C VAL A 181 10.89 1.16 -7.06
N LEU A 182 10.64 1.96 -6.04
CA LEU A 182 9.52 1.79 -5.12
C LEU A 182 8.72 3.10 -5.10
N SER A 183 7.43 3.04 -5.35
CA SER A 183 6.50 4.15 -5.21
C SER A 183 5.36 3.75 -4.30
N LEU A 184 4.99 4.64 -3.38
CA LEU A 184 3.72 4.60 -2.66
C LEU A 184 3.01 5.92 -2.90
N SER A 185 1.80 5.90 -3.45
CA SER A 185 1.00 7.09 -3.74
C SER A 185 -0.31 7.08 -2.96
N TRP A 186 -0.84 8.26 -2.70
CA TRP A 186 -2.12 8.52 -2.06
C TRP A 186 -2.80 9.70 -2.78
N VAL A 187 -4.03 10.02 -2.36
CA VAL A 187 -4.86 11.06 -3.00
C VAL A 187 -4.16 12.41 -3.15
N ASP A 188 -3.29 12.76 -2.20
CA ASP A 188 -2.69 14.09 -2.08
C ASP A 188 -1.18 14.11 -2.35
N GLY A 189 -0.56 13.00 -2.75
CA GLY A 189 0.88 12.93 -3.03
C GLY A 189 1.43 11.51 -3.22
N ALA A 190 2.72 11.40 -3.46
CA ALA A 190 3.40 10.11 -3.51
C ALA A 190 4.83 10.20 -2.97
N GLU A 191 5.30 9.13 -2.37
CA GLU A 191 6.71 8.91 -2.09
C GLU A 191 7.30 7.97 -3.13
N MET A 192 8.48 8.31 -3.64
CA MET A 192 9.20 7.47 -4.59
C MET A 192 10.66 7.31 -4.19
N TYR A 193 11.17 6.11 -4.37
CA TYR A 193 12.54 5.72 -4.10
C TYR A 193 13.13 5.14 -5.39
N ASP A 194 14.14 5.82 -5.96
CA ASP A 194 14.96 5.30 -7.07
C ASP A 194 16.23 4.70 -6.47
N ILE A 195 16.40 3.39 -6.62
CA ILE A 195 17.44 2.58 -6.00
C ILE A 195 18.35 2.08 -7.12
N LYS A 196 19.65 2.34 -7.02
CA LYS A 196 20.60 1.98 -8.07
C LYS A 196 21.93 1.51 -7.50
N SER A 197 22.44 0.42 -8.06
CA SER A 197 23.79 -0.04 -7.77
C SER A 197 24.85 0.85 -8.42
N THR A 198 25.86 1.22 -7.65
CA THR A 198 26.97 2.08 -8.06
C THR A 198 28.31 1.48 -7.62
N GLU A 199 29.42 2.06 -8.08
CA GLU A 199 30.76 1.66 -7.63
C GLU A 199 31.01 1.89 -6.13
N ASN A 200 30.20 2.74 -5.47
CA ASN A 200 30.36 3.14 -4.07
C ASN A 200 29.31 2.51 -3.14
N GLY A 201 28.46 1.60 -3.64
CA GLY A 201 27.34 1.02 -2.89
C GLY A 201 26.00 1.21 -3.59
N ILE A 202 24.89 1.08 -2.84
CA ILE A 202 23.53 1.28 -3.36
C ILE A 202 23.10 2.73 -3.10
N GLU A 203 22.94 3.49 -4.18
CA GLU A 203 22.39 4.84 -4.16
C GLU A 203 20.87 4.78 -4.12
N VAL A 204 20.25 5.33 -3.07
CA VAL A 204 18.80 5.46 -2.94
C VAL A 204 18.43 6.94 -2.98
N LYS A 205 17.61 7.34 -3.94
CA LYS A 205 17.09 8.70 -4.07
C LYS A 205 15.64 8.74 -3.64
N TYR A 206 15.34 9.60 -2.69
CA TYR A 206 13.99 9.86 -2.23
C TYR A 206 13.40 11.07 -2.95
N TYR A 207 12.19 10.89 -3.48
CA TYR A 207 11.37 11.90 -4.13
C TYR A 207 10.01 11.95 -3.47
N GLU A 208 9.41 13.14 -3.49
CA GLU A 208 8.05 13.36 -3.04
C GLU A 208 7.28 14.07 -4.15
N ASP A 209 6.13 13.51 -4.52
CA ASP A 209 5.15 14.12 -5.40
C ASP A 209 4.17 14.91 -4.55
N GLU A 210 4.10 16.20 -4.81
CA GLU A 210 3.08 17.06 -4.22
C GLU A 210 2.11 17.53 -5.31
N TYR A 211 0.81 17.42 -5.05
CA TYR A 211 -0.21 17.94 -5.95
C TYR A 211 -0.44 19.44 -5.74
N TYR A 212 -0.11 20.24 -6.75
CA TYR A 212 -0.38 21.68 -6.79
C TYR A 212 -1.57 21.96 -7.71
N LYS A 213 -2.59 22.67 -7.21
CA LYS A 213 -3.84 22.97 -7.95
C LYS A 213 -3.62 23.69 -9.29
N ASP A 214 -2.52 24.41 -9.44
CA ASP A 214 -2.15 25.21 -10.62
C ASP A 214 -1.08 24.57 -11.51
N LYS A 215 -0.35 23.56 -11.01
CA LYS A 215 0.78 22.93 -11.73
C LYS A 215 0.61 21.42 -11.95
N GLY A 216 -0.39 20.80 -11.33
CA GLY A 216 -0.52 19.35 -11.26
C GLY A 216 0.45 18.74 -10.25
N PHE A 217 0.72 17.44 -10.37
CA PHE A 217 1.76 16.77 -9.58
C PHE A 217 3.14 17.31 -9.96
N VAL A 218 3.93 17.68 -8.96
CA VAL A 218 5.33 18.06 -9.10
C VAL A 218 6.17 17.10 -8.28
N THR A 219 7.00 16.33 -8.97
CA THR A 219 8.01 15.45 -8.36
C THR A 219 9.24 16.25 -7.95
N GLU A 220 9.55 16.29 -6.66
CA GLU A 220 10.76 16.93 -6.15
C GLU A 220 11.72 15.89 -5.56
N HIS A 221 12.99 15.93 -5.98
CA HIS A 221 14.05 15.17 -5.33
C HIS A 221 14.36 15.78 -3.97
N LYS A 222 14.23 14.99 -2.90
CA LYS A 222 14.45 15.47 -1.52
C LYS A 222 15.84 15.13 -1.01
N LYS A 223 16.29 13.87 -1.18
CA LYS A 223 17.54 13.39 -0.57
C LYS A 223 18.11 12.18 -1.29
N THR A 224 19.41 11.94 -1.11
CA THR A 224 20.10 10.73 -1.59
C THR A 224 20.87 10.12 -0.43
N LEU A 225 20.76 8.80 -0.26
CA LEU A 225 21.57 8.01 0.67
C LEU A 225 22.37 6.98 -0.11
N VAL A 226 23.52 6.59 0.44
CA VAL A 226 24.34 5.50 -0.09
C VAL A 226 24.48 4.44 0.99
N TYR A 227 23.99 3.25 0.70
CA TYR A 227 24.08 2.08 1.56
C TYR A 227 25.26 1.20 1.16
N ASP A 228 25.82 0.49 2.13
CA ASP A 228 26.64 -0.68 1.81
C ASP A 228 25.81 -1.70 1.03
N THR A 229 26.44 -2.36 0.06
CA THR A 229 25.73 -3.28 -0.83
C THR A 229 25.21 -4.51 -0.10
N GLU A 230 25.99 -5.07 0.82
CA GLU A 230 25.57 -6.24 1.60
C GLU A 230 24.45 -5.86 2.57
N GLU A 231 24.57 -4.70 3.23
CA GLU A 231 23.54 -4.19 4.16
C GLU A 231 22.20 -3.95 3.46
N PHE A 232 22.20 -3.34 2.27
CA PHE A 232 20.95 -3.11 1.54
C PHE A 232 20.32 -4.40 0.99
N ILE A 233 21.14 -5.37 0.59
CA ILE A 233 20.66 -6.69 0.18
C ILE A 233 20.07 -7.45 1.38
N GLU A 234 20.68 -7.34 2.56
CA GLU A 234 20.11 -7.88 3.80
C GLU A 234 18.76 -7.23 4.11
N LEU A 235 18.63 -5.91 3.92
CA LEU A 235 17.37 -5.17 4.08
C LEU A 235 16.27 -5.71 3.15
N LEU A 236 16.55 -5.89 1.86
CA LEU A 236 15.58 -6.44 0.90
C LEU A 236 15.18 -7.89 1.23
N ASN A 237 16.14 -8.72 1.66
CA ASN A 237 15.86 -10.10 2.04
C ASN A 237 15.08 -10.18 3.37
N ALA A 238 15.34 -9.29 4.33
CA ALA A 238 14.62 -9.23 5.60
C ALA A 238 13.15 -8.85 5.41
N ASN A 239 12.86 -8.05 4.38
CA ASN A 239 11.51 -7.67 3.97
C ASN A 239 10.92 -8.62 2.90
N GLU A 240 11.55 -9.77 2.66
CA GLU A 240 11.07 -10.82 1.73
C GLU A 240 10.84 -10.35 0.29
N ALA A 241 11.61 -9.39 -0.23
CA ALA A 241 11.33 -8.71 -1.50
C ALA A 241 11.14 -9.61 -2.74
N LEU A 242 11.68 -10.84 -2.73
CA LEU A 242 11.46 -11.82 -3.79
C LEU A 242 10.03 -12.37 -3.84
N SER A 243 9.29 -12.37 -2.72
CA SER A 243 7.91 -12.84 -2.64
C SER A 243 6.91 -11.86 -3.26
N TRP A 244 7.34 -10.60 -3.46
CA TRP A 244 6.52 -9.56 -4.06
C TRP A 244 6.31 -9.76 -5.56
N ASP A 245 7.16 -10.54 -6.22
CA ASP A 245 7.07 -10.75 -7.67
C ASP A 245 5.72 -11.37 -8.05
N GLY A 246 4.97 -10.66 -8.90
CA GLY A 246 3.64 -11.08 -9.33
C GLY A 246 2.51 -10.70 -8.38
N PHE A 247 2.78 -9.91 -7.33
CA PHE A 247 1.71 -9.39 -6.46
C PHE A 247 1.02 -8.20 -7.15
N TYR A 248 -0.26 -8.38 -7.48
CA TYR A 248 -1.07 -7.37 -8.16
C TYR A 248 -2.43 -7.18 -7.48
N ASP A 249 -2.75 -5.96 -7.03
CA ASP A 249 -4.08 -5.60 -6.50
C ASP A 249 -4.78 -4.55 -7.39
N GLU A 250 -5.79 -4.97 -8.14
CA GLU A 250 -6.56 -4.12 -9.06
C GLU A 250 -7.86 -3.57 -8.45
N SER A 251 -7.94 -3.42 -7.11
CA SER A 251 -9.06 -2.71 -6.51
C SER A 251 -9.24 -1.32 -7.14
N THR A 252 -10.48 -0.96 -7.50
CA THR A 252 -10.74 0.19 -8.37
C THR A 252 -10.22 1.50 -7.77
N TYR A 253 -9.43 2.23 -8.57
CA TYR A 253 -8.93 3.60 -8.37
C TYR A 253 -9.99 4.64 -7.94
N ASP A 254 -11.28 4.30 -7.96
CA ASP A 254 -12.41 5.20 -7.69
C ASP A 254 -12.68 5.46 -6.20
N ARG A 255 -11.88 4.88 -5.29
CA ARG A 255 -11.95 5.24 -3.87
C ARG A 255 -11.11 6.48 -3.59
N VAL A 256 -11.79 7.58 -3.28
CA VAL A 256 -11.17 8.75 -2.63
C VAL A 256 -10.54 8.26 -1.32
N GLY A 257 -9.23 8.11 -1.30
CA GLY A 257 -8.42 7.73 -0.13
C GLY A 257 -7.51 6.53 -0.34
N ALA A 258 -7.54 5.88 -1.50
CA ALA A 258 -6.76 4.66 -1.72
C ALA A 258 -5.25 4.90 -1.78
N ILE A 259 -4.48 3.98 -1.20
CA ILE A 259 -3.01 3.97 -1.28
C ILE A 259 -2.60 3.06 -2.43
N THR A 260 -1.90 3.58 -3.42
CA THR A 260 -1.33 2.75 -4.50
C THR A 260 0.15 2.48 -4.21
N TYR A 261 0.65 1.33 -4.62
CA TYR A 261 2.09 1.05 -4.60
C TYR A 261 2.54 0.47 -5.93
N GLU A 262 3.81 0.69 -6.24
CA GLU A 262 4.50 0.11 -7.38
C GLU A 262 5.93 -0.25 -6.93
N PHE A 263 6.35 -1.48 -7.15
CA PHE A 263 7.72 -1.94 -6.96
C PHE A 263 8.20 -2.64 -8.21
N ALA A 264 9.34 -2.22 -8.74
CA ALA A 264 9.98 -2.85 -9.88
C ALA A 264 11.48 -2.94 -9.64
N ALA A 265 12.06 -4.14 -9.67
CA ALA A 265 13.49 -4.35 -9.42
C ALA A 265 14.11 -5.32 -10.40
N VAL A 266 15.42 -5.16 -10.63
CA VAL A 266 16.29 -6.14 -11.31
C VAL A 266 17.36 -6.60 -10.34
N VAL A 267 17.35 -7.90 -10.05
CA VAL A 267 18.19 -8.57 -9.05
C VAL A 267 18.83 -9.84 -9.62
N ASN A 268 19.80 -10.43 -8.92
CA ASN A 268 20.37 -11.75 -9.21
C ASN A 268 20.73 -11.95 -10.70
N ASP A 269 21.50 -11.03 -11.26
CA ASP A 269 21.99 -11.06 -12.64
C ASP A 269 20.86 -11.09 -13.71
N GLY A 270 19.83 -10.27 -13.50
CA GLY A 270 18.81 -9.98 -14.52
C GLY A 270 17.41 -10.53 -14.24
N LYS A 271 17.15 -11.12 -13.06
CA LYS A 271 15.81 -11.48 -12.61
C LYS A 271 15.01 -10.21 -12.29
N THR A 272 13.79 -10.11 -12.81
CA THR A 272 12.88 -9.00 -12.50
C THR A 272 11.96 -9.37 -11.34
N ILE A 273 11.67 -8.40 -10.47
CA ILE A 273 10.60 -8.47 -9.47
C ILE A 273 9.63 -7.34 -9.82
N ASN A 274 8.34 -7.62 -9.97
CA ASN A 274 7.33 -6.59 -10.18
C ASN A 274 6.13 -6.79 -9.25
N ALA A 275 5.71 -5.73 -8.57
CA ALA A 275 4.49 -5.68 -7.76
C ALA A 275 3.79 -4.35 -7.97
N TYR A 276 2.47 -4.33 -8.07
CA TYR A 276 1.69 -3.08 -8.08
C TYR A 276 0.32 -3.29 -7.46
N GLY A 277 -0.26 -2.29 -6.82
CA GLY A 277 -1.62 -2.45 -6.35
C GLY A 277 -2.22 -1.29 -5.60
N VAL A 278 -3.46 -1.47 -5.14
CA VAL A 278 -4.29 -0.44 -4.48
C VAL A 278 -4.85 -0.98 -3.16
N ASP A 279 -4.52 -0.36 -2.04
CA ASP A 279 -4.90 -0.68 -0.65
C ASP A 279 -4.32 -1.97 -0.04
N SER A 280 -4.13 -3.07 -0.80
CA SER A 280 -3.50 -4.29 -0.27
C SER A 280 -2.00 -4.31 -0.57
N ILE A 281 -1.21 -3.70 0.31
CA ILE A 281 0.25 -3.67 0.22
C ILE A 281 0.80 -5.06 0.63
N PRO A 282 1.71 -5.68 -0.15
CA PRO A 282 2.40 -6.91 0.22
C PRO A 282 3.12 -6.74 1.56
N VAL A 283 3.08 -7.79 2.38
CA VAL A 283 3.85 -7.83 3.63
C VAL A 283 5.32 -7.55 3.32
N GLY A 284 5.90 -6.58 4.02
CA GLY A 284 7.29 -6.16 3.87
C GLY A 284 7.51 -4.93 2.99
N ILE A 285 6.58 -4.58 2.08
CA ILE A 285 6.75 -3.35 1.26
C ILE A 285 6.58 -2.09 2.12
N ASP A 286 5.59 -2.09 3.01
CA ASP A 286 5.36 -1.03 3.98
C ASP A 286 6.49 -0.96 5.02
N GLU A 287 6.99 -2.10 5.48
CA GLU A 287 8.13 -2.18 6.39
C GLU A 287 9.40 -1.64 5.74
N LEU A 288 9.72 -2.04 4.50
CA LEU A 288 10.83 -1.48 3.73
C LEU A 288 10.67 0.03 3.54
N GLN A 289 9.48 0.51 3.16
CA GLN A 289 9.22 1.94 3.03
C GLN A 289 9.44 2.67 4.37
N VAL A 290 8.97 2.13 5.48
CA VAL A 290 9.14 2.71 6.81
C VAL A 290 10.62 2.73 7.21
N GLU A 291 11.39 1.69 6.89
CA GLU A 291 12.83 1.62 7.14
C GLU A 291 13.60 2.63 6.30
N LEU A 292 13.29 2.74 5.00
CA LEU A 292 13.84 3.76 4.12
C LEU A 292 13.47 5.16 4.62
N TYR A 293 12.19 5.44 4.88
CA TYR A 293 11.73 6.73 5.38
C TYR A 293 12.39 7.10 6.71
N LYS A 294 12.49 6.17 7.66
CA LYS A 294 13.23 6.37 8.91
C LYS A 294 14.69 6.67 8.62
N ALA A 295 15.35 5.94 7.73
CA ALA A 295 16.73 6.22 7.35
C ALA A 295 16.87 7.61 6.70
N PHE A 296 15.93 8.04 5.87
CA PHE A 296 15.95 9.40 5.29
C PHE A 296 15.70 10.49 6.33
N ARG A 297 14.79 10.24 7.29
CA ARG A 297 14.46 11.12 8.42
C ARG A 297 15.59 11.23 9.45
N ASP A 298 16.19 10.09 9.80
CA ASP A 298 17.17 9.93 10.88
C ASP A 298 18.60 10.10 10.39
N ALA A 299 18.87 9.88 9.09
CA ALA A 299 20.10 10.38 8.51
C ALA A 299 20.09 11.89 8.71
N GLU A 300 21.17 12.43 9.30
CA GLU A 300 21.44 13.85 9.25
C GLU A 300 21.14 14.33 7.83
N GLU A 301 20.34 15.39 7.72
CA GLU A 301 19.99 16.02 6.45
C GLU A 301 21.31 16.17 5.68
N ILE A 302 21.53 15.38 4.62
CA ILE A 302 22.68 15.56 3.74
C ILE A 302 22.36 16.83 2.98
N ILE A 303 22.55 17.94 3.67
CA ILE A 303 22.66 19.25 3.10
C ILE A 303 23.88 19.12 2.20
N PRO A 304 23.72 19.27 0.87
CA PRO A 304 24.88 19.36 -0.02
C PRO A 304 25.85 20.34 0.62
N SER A 305 27.14 19.96 0.73
CA SER A 305 28.08 20.84 1.44
C SER A 305 27.99 22.25 0.85
N VAL A 306 28.19 23.27 1.68
CA VAL A 306 28.19 24.68 1.25
C VAL A 306 29.09 24.89 0.02
N ASP A 307 30.10 24.03 -0.18
CA ASP A 307 31.03 24.02 -1.32
C ASP A 307 30.39 23.62 -2.66
N THR A 308 29.13 23.18 -2.68
CA THR A 308 28.39 22.78 -3.89
C THR A 308 27.28 23.75 -4.29
N LEU A 309 27.02 24.81 -3.49
CA LEU A 309 26.04 25.83 -3.84
C LEU A 309 26.54 26.65 -5.03
N ALA A 310 25.66 26.90 -6.00
CA ALA A 310 25.95 27.84 -7.06
C ALA A 310 26.17 29.25 -6.44
N PRO A 311 27.08 30.08 -6.98
CA PRO A 311 27.35 31.42 -6.44
C PRO A 311 26.08 32.29 -6.29
N GLU A 312 25.12 32.11 -7.20
CA GLU A 312 23.80 32.78 -7.18
C GLU A 312 22.87 32.35 -6.04
N ASP A 313 23.14 31.20 -5.41
CA ASP A 313 22.38 30.60 -4.31
C ASP A 313 23.07 30.78 -2.95
N THR A 314 24.14 31.57 -2.89
CA THR A 314 24.92 31.83 -1.68
C THR A 314 24.64 33.23 -1.13
N VAL A 315 24.41 33.32 0.18
CA VAL A 315 24.38 34.58 0.94
C VAL A 315 25.81 34.98 1.28
N THR A 316 26.15 36.23 0.96
CA THR A 316 27.47 36.86 1.17
C THR A 316 27.38 38.11 2.01
N SER A 317 26.21 38.74 2.08
CA SER A 317 25.87 39.81 3.03
C SER A 317 24.39 39.73 3.43
N ILE A 318 24.07 40.22 4.63
CA ILE A 318 22.71 40.41 5.12
C ILE A 318 22.52 41.86 5.56
N GLU A 319 21.49 42.50 5.03
CA GLU A 319 21.11 43.87 5.39
C GLU A 319 19.94 43.86 6.40
N SER A 320 18.93 43.02 6.15
CA SER A 320 17.84 42.78 7.10
C SER A 320 17.16 41.43 6.85
N LEU A 321 16.51 40.89 7.88
CA LEU A 321 15.65 39.71 7.75
C LEU A 321 14.53 39.79 8.78
N LYS A 322 13.31 39.44 8.36
CA LYS A 322 12.17 39.26 9.24
C LYS A 322 11.54 37.90 8.97
N LEU A 323 11.52 37.05 9.99
CA LEU A 323 10.90 35.72 9.94
C LEU A 323 9.79 35.65 10.98
N SER A 324 8.55 35.52 10.55
CA SER A 324 7.40 35.32 11.43
C SER A 324 6.93 33.87 11.41
N SER A 325 6.49 33.39 12.57
CA SER A 325 5.85 32.09 12.78
C SER A 325 4.62 32.27 13.66
N GLY A 326 3.49 31.67 13.30
CA GLY A 326 2.25 31.79 14.08
C GLY A 326 1.37 30.55 14.01
N ALA A 327 0.83 30.12 15.16
CA ALA A 327 -0.18 29.07 15.21
C ALA A 327 -1.55 29.60 14.75
N ILE A 328 -2.32 28.78 14.03
CA ILE A 328 -3.57 29.18 13.37
C ILE A 328 -4.76 29.19 14.38
N PHE A 329 -4.70 28.45 15.50
CA PHE A 329 -5.86 28.32 16.41
C PHE A 329 -5.63 28.33 17.93
N SER A 330 -4.40 28.52 18.42
CA SER A 330 -4.24 28.75 19.87
C SER A 330 -4.24 30.24 20.17
N THR A 331 -4.77 30.63 21.33
CA THR A 331 -4.64 31.97 21.93
C THR A 331 -3.18 32.39 22.20
N GLY A 332 -2.20 31.66 21.66
CA GLY A 332 -0.77 31.93 21.73
C GLY A 332 -0.35 32.94 20.67
N GLY A 333 0.40 33.94 21.10
CA GLY A 333 0.93 35.01 20.27
C GLY A 333 1.65 34.56 18.99
N ARG A 334 1.62 35.42 17.97
CA ARG A 334 2.54 35.32 16.83
C ARG A 334 3.96 35.62 17.30
N ASN A 335 4.90 34.76 16.95
CA ASN A 335 6.32 34.96 17.19
C ASN A 335 6.97 35.51 15.93
N TRP A 336 7.96 36.39 16.05
CA TRP A 336 8.87 36.64 14.92
C TRP A 336 10.27 36.99 15.37
N TYR A 337 11.19 36.68 14.49
CA TYR A 337 12.59 37.04 14.56
C TYR A 337 12.86 38.19 13.59
N GLU A 338 13.69 39.12 14.01
CA GLU A 338 14.17 40.23 13.20
C GLU A 338 15.69 40.30 13.30
N ILE A 339 16.36 40.31 12.15
CA ILE A 339 17.78 40.58 12.01
C ILE A 339 17.91 41.95 11.37
N THR A 340 18.67 42.83 12.01
CA THR A 340 19.00 44.16 11.47
C THR A 340 20.51 44.31 11.42
N ASN A 341 21.02 44.85 10.31
CA ASN A 341 22.42 45.27 10.19
C ASN A 341 22.47 46.80 10.27
N THR A 342 22.93 47.32 11.41
CA THR A 342 23.10 48.77 11.60
C THR A 342 24.60 49.05 11.74
N ASP A 343 25.17 49.79 10.79
CA ASP A 343 26.59 50.16 10.77
C ASP A 343 27.57 48.96 10.89
N GLY A 344 27.17 47.78 10.38
CA GLY A 344 27.97 46.55 10.42
C GLY A 344 27.75 45.70 11.68
N GLU A 345 26.94 46.16 12.64
CA GLU A 345 26.52 45.37 13.79
C GLU A 345 25.21 44.65 13.48
N ILE A 346 25.25 43.32 13.55
CA ILE A 346 24.06 42.47 13.32
C ILE A 346 23.38 42.18 14.64
N THR A 347 22.13 42.60 14.76
CA THR A 347 21.29 42.30 15.93
C THR A 347 20.19 41.34 15.56
N LEU A 348 20.08 40.22 16.27
CA LEU A 348 18.98 39.26 16.22
C LEU A 348 18.03 39.53 17.39
N SER A 349 16.77 39.79 17.09
CA SER A 349 15.72 40.09 18.07
C SER A 349 14.54 39.13 17.90
N HIS A 350 13.98 38.65 19.01
CA HIS A 350 12.76 37.84 19.05
C HIS A 350 11.63 38.62 19.71
N TYR A 351 10.49 38.66 19.04
CA TYR A 351 9.28 39.34 19.47
C TYR A 351 8.12 38.35 19.59
N MET A 352 7.19 38.67 20.47
CA MET A 352 5.94 37.94 20.64
C MET A 352 4.78 38.94 20.72
N ASP A 353 3.70 38.64 20.00
CA ASP A 353 2.44 39.36 20.16
C ASP A 353 1.70 38.85 21.40
N VAL A 354 1.42 39.74 22.36
CA VAL A 354 0.67 39.45 23.57
C VAL A 354 -0.67 40.18 23.51
N TYR A 355 -1.74 39.50 23.90
CA TYR A 355 -3.08 40.09 23.96
C TYR A 355 -3.41 40.46 25.40
N TYR A 356 -3.54 41.75 25.68
CA TYR A 356 -4.00 42.28 26.96
C TYR A 356 -5.47 42.66 26.88
N GLU A 357 -6.23 42.40 27.94
CA GLU A 357 -7.68 42.69 28.00
C GLU A 357 -7.99 44.19 27.74
N ASP A 358 -7.13 45.08 28.23
CA ASP A 358 -7.36 46.53 28.19
C ASP A 358 -6.66 47.26 27.02
N GLU A 359 -5.58 46.68 26.48
CA GLU A 359 -4.73 47.34 25.47
C GLU A 359 -4.80 46.66 24.09
N GLY A 360 -5.48 45.51 24.01
CA GLY A 360 -5.52 44.71 22.79
C GLY A 360 -4.18 44.05 22.50
N LYS A 361 -3.84 43.94 21.21
CA LYS A 361 -2.62 43.29 20.74
C LYS A 361 -1.41 44.22 20.92
N VAL A 362 -0.46 43.81 21.75
CA VAL A 362 0.82 44.49 21.97
C VAL A 362 1.96 43.59 21.50
N THR A 363 2.93 44.18 20.82
CA THR A 363 4.16 43.49 20.41
C THR A 363 5.25 43.72 21.43
N GLU A 364 5.76 42.64 22.02
CA GLU A 364 6.80 42.72 23.03
C GLU A 364 8.11 42.12 22.53
N LEU A 365 9.22 42.85 22.72
CA LEU A 365 10.56 42.30 22.55
C LEU A 365 10.83 41.32 23.69
N GLN A 366 11.01 40.05 23.34
CA GLN A 366 11.32 38.99 24.30
C GLN A 366 12.82 38.93 24.59
N LYS A 367 13.63 38.98 23.52
CA LYS A 367 15.08 38.84 23.63
C LYS A 367 15.78 39.49 22.45
N SER A 368 17.01 39.98 22.66
CA SER A 368 17.85 40.54 21.61
C SER A 368 19.32 40.25 21.91
N VAL A 369 20.10 39.94 20.87
CA VAL A 369 21.53 39.65 20.97
C VAL A 369 22.27 40.21 19.75
N VAL A 370 23.49 40.70 19.97
CA VAL A 370 24.40 41.03 18.87
C VAL A 370 25.06 39.73 18.38
N CYS A 371 24.93 39.45 17.09
CA CYS A 371 25.44 38.26 16.45
C CYS A 371 26.67 38.58 15.59
N ASP A 372 27.52 37.58 15.44
CA ASP A 372 28.53 37.59 14.38
C ASP A 372 27.84 37.44 13.02
N ALA A 373 28.16 38.33 12.09
CA ALA A 373 27.60 38.30 10.74
C ALA A 373 27.94 37.01 10.00
N GLU A 374 29.15 36.49 10.20
CA GLU A 374 29.60 35.25 9.55
C GLU A 374 28.73 34.06 9.96
N LYS A 375 28.37 33.98 11.25
CA LYS A 375 27.52 32.89 11.78
C LYS A 375 26.10 32.95 11.24
N ILE A 376 25.52 34.14 11.13
CA ILE A 376 24.18 34.31 10.55
C ILE A 376 24.20 33.93 9.07
N ILE A 377 25.22 34.37 8.32
CA ILE A 377 25.39 34.03 6.91
C ILE A 377 25.58 32.52 6.72
N GLU A 378 26.40 31.88 7.55
CA GLU A 378 26.59 30.44 7.58
C GLU A 378 25.26 29.70 7.83
N LEU A 379 24.48 30.15 8.82
CA LEU A 379 23.15 29.59 9.09
C LEU A 379 22.20 29.75 7.90
N MET A 380 22.21 30.91 7.23
CA MET A 380 21.40 31.14 6.04
C MET A 380 21.81 30.23 4.87
N ASN A 381 23.12 30.02 4.67
CA ASN A 381 23.65 29.18 3.60
C ASN A 381 23.38 27.70 3.86
N THR A 382 23.66 27.23 5.07
CA THR A 382 23.38 25.84 5.47
C THR A 382 21.88 25.53 5.50
N SER A 383 21.03 26.54 5.70
CA SER A 383 19.56 26.41 5.61
C SER A 383 19.01 26.73 4.21
N ARG A 384 19.88 27.02 3.23
CA ARG A 384 19.55 27.31 1.83
C ARG A 384 18.50 28.42 1.65
N VAL A 385 18.54 29.47 2.47
CA VAL A 385 17.51 30.53 2.49
C VAL A 385 17.33 31.22 1.13
N MET A 386 18.39 31.29 0.30
CA MET A 386 18.31 31.82 -1.06
C MET A 386 17.32 31.07 -1.97
N THR A 387 17.12 29.76 -1.72
CA THR A 387 16.19 28.91 -2.50
C THR A 387 14.72 29.14 -2.11
N TRP A 388 14.46 29.86 -1.02
CA TRP A 388 13.10 30.13 -0.57
C TRP A 388 12.46 31.28 -1.32
N ASP A 389 13.21 32.02 -2.15
CA ASP A 389 12.69 33.17 -2.88
C ASP A 389 11.53 32.77 -3.79
N GLY A 390 10.35 33.35 -3.53
CA GLY A 390 9.11 33.04 -4.21
C GLY A 390 8.38 31.79 -3.69
N PHE A 391 8.85 31.15 -2.62
CA PHE A 391 8.17 30.00 -2.02
C PHE A 391 6.81 30.42 -1.43
N VAL A 392 5.76 29.69 -1.83
CA VAL A 392 4.39 29.83 -1.31
C VAL A 392 3.88 28.45 -0.91
N GLY A 393 4.01 28.11 0.37
CA GLY A 393 3.55 26.85 0.95
C GLY A 393 2.04 26.88 1.20
N TYR A 394 1.27 26.13 0.43
CA TYR A 394 -0.17 26.03 0.63
C TYR A 394 -0.51 25.12 1.82
N ASN A 395 -1.58 25.45 2.54
CA ASN A 395 -2.10 24.59 3.60
C ASN A 395 -2.60 23.27 2.97
N PRO A 396 -2.10 22.11 3.41
CA PRO A 396 -2.62 20.83 2.93
C PRO A 396 -4.12 20.68 3.26
N PRO A 397 -4.88 19.97 2.41
CA PRO A 397 -6.30 19.71 2.65
C PRO A 397 -6.50 18.98 3.98
N ASN A 398 -7.65 19.21 4.63
CA ASN A 398 -8.03 18.60 5.90
C ASN A 398 -7.16 18.94 7.13
N ILE A 399 -6.14 19.80 6.99
CA ILE A 399 -5.41 20.34 8.14
C ILE A 399 -6.17 21.52 8.72
N LEU A 400 -6.92 21.24 9.78
CA LEU A 400 -7.70 22.22 10.55
C LEU A 400 -6.83 23.05 11.49
N ASP A 401 -5.76 22.49 12.03
CA ASP A 401 -4.85 23.14 12.99
C ASP A 401 -3.42 23.16 12.47
N GLY A 402 -2.67 24.21 12.78
CA GLY A 402 -1.23 24.20 12.53
C GLY A 402 -0.57 25.57 12.55
N GLY A 403 0.51 25.73 11.79
CA GLY A 403 1.38 26.90 11.81
C GLY A 403 1.41 27.62 10.46
N SER A 404 1.77 28.89 10.51
CA SER A 404 2.07 29.72 9.35
C SER A 404 3.46 30.32 9.51
N PHE A 405 4.13 30.60 8.40
CA PHE A 405 5.33 31.40 8.42
C PHE A 405 5.32 32.45 7.31
N SER A 406 6.12 33.49 7.50
CA SER A 406 6.46 34.43 6.45
C SER A 406 7.86 34.99 6.68
N LEU A 407 8.65 35.00 5.61
CA LEU A 407 9.99 35.56 5.53
C LEU A 407 10.01 36.76 4.57
N THR A 408 10.72 37.81 4.98
CA THR A 408 11.24 38.85 4.09
C THR A 408 12.70 39.10 4.47
N ALA A 409 13.63 38.98 3.53
CA ALA A 409 15.04 39.25 3.77
C ALA A 409 15.63 40.12 2.66
N VAL A 410 16.60 40.95 3.00
CA VAL A 410 17.40 41.75 2.07
C VAL A 410 18.85 41.33 2.25
N VAL A 411 19.43 40.75 1.20
CA VAL A 411 20.76 40.13 1.19
C VAL A 411 21.57 40.52 -0.04
N ASN A 412 22.87 40.20 -0.04
CA ASN A 412 23.75 40.32 -1.21
C ASN A 412 23.73 41.71 -1.87
N GLY A 413 23.68 42.78 -1.05
CA GLY A 413 23.68 44.15 -1.55
C GLY A 413 22.32 44.61 -2.09
N GLY A 414 21.22 44.11 -1.52
CA GLY A 414 19.87 44.61 -1.81
C GLY A 414 18.93 43.64 -2.55
N LYS A 415 19.31 42.37 -2.73
CA LYS A 415 18.38 41.34 -3.24
C LYS A 415 17.34 41.03 -2.17
N GLU A 416 16.07 41.23 -2.52
CA GLU A 416 14.95 40.87 -1.67
C GLU A 416 14.57 39.39 -1.88
N ILE A 417 14.36 38.67 -0.78
CA ILE A 417 13.86 37.29 -0.73
C ILE A 417 12.54 37.32 0.01
N THR A 418 11.51 36.74 -0.58
CA THR A 418 10.21 36.59 0.08
C THR A 418 9.74 35.16 0.06
N ALA A 419 9.23 34.68 1.18
CA ALA A 419 8.64 33.35 1.31
C ALA A 419 7.46 33.38 2.28
N SER A 420 6.47 32.52 2.08
CA SER A 420 5.40 32.34 3.04
C SER A 420 4.80 30.94 2.93
N GLY A 421 4.12 30.49 3.98
CA GLY A 421 3.39 29.25 3.91
C GLY A 421 2.54 28.95 5.13
N TYR A 422 1.67 27.97 4.97
CA TYR A 422 0.77 27.45 5.99
C TYR A 422 0.94 25.94 6.04
N ASN A 423 1.40 25.39 7.16
CA ASN A 423 1.65 23.96 7.36
C ASN A 423 2.57 23.29 6.32
N ASN A 424 3.20 24.10 5.47
CA ASN A 424 4.14 23.69 4.45
C ASN A 424 5.25 24.75 4.43
N TYR A 425 6.49 24.29 4.53
CA TYR A 425 7.68 25.09 4.80
C TYR A 425 8.80 24.70 3.84
N PRO A 426 9.66 25.65 3.42
CA PRO A 426 10.74 25.34 2.50
C PRO A 426 11.81 24.47 3.18
N ILE A 427 12.55 23.70 2.37
CA ILE A 427 13.67 22.88 2.83
C ILE A 427 14.66 23.74 3.63
N GLY A 428 15.10 23.25 4.80
CA GLY A 428 15.97 23.98 5.73
C GLY A 428 15.25 24.95 6.68
N TYR A 429 13.92 25.14 6.58
CA TYR A 429 13.17 26.05 7.45
C TYR A 429 13.32 25.73 8.95
N SER A 430 13.18 24.45 9.31
CA SER A 430 13.29 23.99 10.70
C SER A 430 14.69 24.25 11.26
N LYS A 431 15.73 23.96 10.46
CA LYS A 431 17.14 24.24 10.79
C LYS A 431 17.38 25.74 11.01
N PHE A 432 16.88 26.58 10.10
CA PHE A 432 17.01 28.03 10.22
C PHE A 432 16.33 28.55 11.49
N TYR A 433 15.07 28.17 11.71
CA TYR A 433 14.28 28.59 12.86
C TYR A 433 14.92 28.17 14.19
N SER A 434 15.36 26.90 14.28
CA SER A 434 16.08 26.37 15.43
C SER A 434 17.42 27.08 15.65
N GLY A 435 18.18 27.33 14.59
CA GLY A 435 19.45 28.05 14.64
C GLY A 435 19.31 29.47 15.18
N LEU A 436 18.28 30.21 14.76
CA LEU A 436 17.99 31.55 15.32
C LEU A 436 17.68 31.48 16.82
N TYR A 437 16.89 30.50 17.24
CA TYR A 437 16.58 30.28 18.66
C TYR A 437 17.83 29.97 19.49
N LYS A 438 18.69 29.07 19.00
CA LYS A 438 19.98 28.74 19.63
C LYS A 438 20.89 29.96 19.75
N MET A 439 21.05 30.72 18.67
CA MET A 439 21.86 31.95 18.67
C MET A 439 21.37 32.97 19.69
N LEU A 440 20.05 33.14 19.81
CA LEU A 440 19.45 33.98 20.85
C LEU A 440 19.74 33.49 22.26
N ASN A 441 19.89 32.18 22.45
CA ASN A 441 20.23 31.58 23.75
C ASN A 441 21.73 31.46 24.02
N GLY A 442 22.58 31.85 23.07
CA GLY A 442 24.03 31.70 23.20
C GLY A 442 24.49 30.24 23.12
N GLU A 443 23.67 29.38 22.53
CA GLU A 443 23.98 27.97 22.28
C GLU A 443 24.79 27.81 20.99
N ASP A 444 25.57 26.74 20.89
CA ASP A 444 26.35 26.46 19.68
C ASP A 444 25.41 25.99 18.55
N VAL A 445 25.64 26.52 17.36
CA VAL A 445 24.84 26.27 16.16
C VAL A 445 25.45 25.11 15.34
N SER A 446 26.66 24.66 15.69
CA SER A 446 27.45 23.65 14.95
C SER A 446 27.15 22.19 15.29
N GLU A 447 26.29 21.89 16.26
CA GLU A 447 25.82 20.52 16.55
C GLU A 447 24.52 20.23 15.78
N GLN A 448 24.66 19.83 14.51
CA GLN A 448 23.76 18.97 13.73
C GLN A 448 24.38 18.59 12.40
#